data_AF-A0A6B2RUP2-F1
#
_entry.id   AF-A0A6B2RUP2-F1
#
_cell.length_a   1.000
_cell.length_b   1.000
_cell.length_c   1.000
_cell.angle_alpha   90.00
_cell.angle_beta   90.00
_cell.angle_gamma   90.00
#
_symmetry.space_group_name_H-M   'P 1'
#
loop_
_entity.id
_entity.type
_entity.pdbx_description
1 polymer ?
#
loop_
_entity_poly.entity_id
_entity_poly.type
_entity_poly.pdbx_seq_one_letter_code
_entity_poly.pdbx_strand_id
1 'polypeptide(L)'
;MTRFLDLVHPAAGTALLSQWLTGTSERSRTAADAVTAEWAAAGKPAGRLAQHVFVSADGTGLLFYAQWTSDAQHLAWARAHRAGTVSRVDALVPGIERPGLERTRLHRSVVHDAERPSGALVVGAMAADAVADTVAPAPGLLAAHIHLTPDGGRAIVVAEWADAASHEAAAPFGHRFKRYTLHASLVDVGH
;
A
#
# COMPACT_ATOMS: atom_id res chain seq x y z
N MET A 1 -6.09 13.15 -3.30
CA MET A 1 -6.02 12.37 -4.55
C MET A 1 -4.61 11.87 -4.67
N THR A 2 -4.41 10.55 -4.63
CA THR A 2 -3.11 9.96 -4.95
C THR A 2 -2.82 10.25 -6.41
N ARG A 3 -1.67 10.86 -6.70
CA ARG A 3 -1.13 10.89 -8.07
C ARG A 3 -0.19 9.70 -8.23
N PHE A 4 0.00 9.27 -9.48
CA PHE A 4 0.96 8.25 -9.89
C PHE A 4 2.34 8.35 -9.20
N LEU A 5 2.81 9.58 -8.92
CA LEU A 5 4.11 9.86 -8.32
C LEU A 5 4.17 9.60 -6.80
N ASP A 6 3.04 9.52 -6.12
CA ASP A 6 3.02 9.36 -4.67
C ASP A 6 3.35 7.91 -4.26
N LEU A 7 3.03 6.94 -5.12
CA LEU A 7 3.25 5.52 -4.88
C LEU A 7 4.62 5.02 -5.35
N VAL A 8 5.42 5.84 -6.03
CA VAL A 8 6.73 5.43 -6.56
C VAL A 8 7.78 6.50 -6.29
N HIS A 9 8.73 6.18 -5.43
CA HIS A 9 9.89 7.03 -5.18
C HIS A 9 11.16 6.42 -5.82
N PRO A 10 11.93 7.17 -6.63
CA PRO A 10 13.11 6.62 -7.33
C PRO A 10 14.22 6.14 -6.40
N ALA A 11 14.35 6.76 -5.22
CA ALA A 11 15.30 6.31 -4.19
C ALA A 11 14.81 5.13 -3.33
N ALA A 12 13.62 4.57 -3.61
CA ALA A 12 13.10 3.45 -2.83
C ALA A 12 13.90 2.17 -3.09
N GLY A 13 14.64 1.72 -2.09
CA GLY A 13 15.29 0.41 -2.11
C GLY A 13 14.40 -0.73 -1.60
N THR A 14 13.29 -0.40 -0.94
CA THR A 14 12.28 -1.38 -0.49
C THR A 14 10.90 -0.73 -0.39
N ALA A 15 9.88 -1.51 -0.71
CA ALA A 15 8.47 -1.18 -0.50
C ALA A 15 7.84 -2.23 0.41
N LEU A 16 7.13 -1.74 1.41
CA LEU A 16 6.54 -2.51 2.49
C LEU A 16 5.04 -2.50 2.34
N LEU A 17 4.41 -3.68 2.35
CA LEU A 17 2.96 -3.81 2.32
C LEU A 17 2.50 -4.62 3.53
N SER A 18 1.60 -4.07 4.33
CA SER A 18 1.05 -4.75 5.51
C SER A 18 -0.45 -4.57 5.57
N GLN A 19 -1.18 -5.67 5.50
CA GLN A 19 -2.63 -5.66 5.69
C GLN A 19 -2.95 -5.82 7.17
N TRP A 20 -3.84 -4.98 7.68
CA TRP A 20 -4.33 -5.09 9.06
C TRP A 20 -5.83 -5.35 9.00
N LEU A 21 -6.28 -6.43 9.64
CA LEU A 21 -7.67 -6.84 9.66
C LEU A 21 -8.32 -6.36 10.96
N THR A 22 -9.37 -5.57 10.81
CA THR A 22 -10.06 -4.88 11.91
C THR A 22 -11.51 -5.36 12.06
N GLY A 23 -12.02 -6.08 11.05
CA GLY A 23 -13.34 -6.72 11.03
C GLY A 23 -14.51 -5.79 10.69
N THR A 24 -14.42 -4.48 10.99
CA THR A 24 -15.51 -3.52 10.71
C THR A 24 -14.98 -2.19 10.20
N SER A 25 -15.82 -1.47 9.43
CA SER A 25 -15.46 -0.17 8.84
C SER A 25 -15.14 0.89 9.88
N GLU A 26 -15.83 0.87 11.02
CA GLU A 26 -15.55 1.78 12.14
C GLU A 26 -14.16 1.52 12.70
N ARG A 27 -13.85 0.26 13.03
CA ARG A 27 -12.53 -0.13 13.54
C ARG A 27 -11.42 0.14 12.52
N SER A 28 -11.68 -0.05 11.23
CA SER A 28 -10.75 0.32 10.14
C SER A 28 -10.42 1.80 10.16
N ARG A 29 -11.44 2.67 10.28
CA ARG A 29 -11.23 4.12 10.37
C ARG A 29 -10.47 4.49 11.64
N THR A 30 -10.87 3.97 12.80
CA THR A 30 -10.16 4.22 14.07
C THR A 30 -8.69 3.82 14.00
N ALA A 31 -8.38 2.64 13.43
CA ALA A 31 -7.00 2.20 13.27
C ALA A 31 -6.21 3.08 12.29
N ALA A 32 -6.85 3.49 11.18
CA ALA A 32 -6.24 4.34 10.16
C ALA A 32 -5.95 5.75 10.69
N ASP A 33 -6.89 6.36 11.43
CA ASP A 33 -6.73 7.65 12.07
C ASP A 33 -5.60 7.59 13.11
N ALA A 34 -5.62 6.57 13.97
CA ALA A 34 -4.63 6.40 15.04
C ALA A 34 -3.22 6.19 14.49
N VAL A 35 -3.03 5.31 13.51
CA VAL A 35 -1.70 5.07 12.93
C VAL A 35 -1.22 6.31 12.17
N THR A 36 -2.09 7.02 11.46
CA THR A 36 -1.74 8.26 10.76
C THR A 36 -1.27 9.33 11.75
N ALA A 37 -1.99 9.51 12.87
CA ALA A 37 -1.62 10.46 13.91
C ALA A 37 -0.29 10.11 14.58
N GLU A 38 -0.06 8.84 14.92
CA GLU A 38 1.20 8.36 15.50
C GLU A 38 2.39 8.62 14.55
N TRP A 39 2.20 8.42 13.25
CA TRP A 39 3.26 8.66 12.26
C TRP A 39 3.48 10.13 11.91
N ALA A 40 2.47 10.98 12.05
CA ALA A 40 2.60 12.42 11.91
C ALA A 40 3.30 13.04 13.14
N ALA A 41 3.04 12.50 14.33
CA ALA A 41 3.68 12.91 15.58
C ALA A 41 5.10 12.35 15.71
N ALA A 42 5.35 11.14 15.22
CA ALA A 42 6.68 10.58 15.14
C ALA A 42 7.52 11.43 14.19
N GLY A 43 8.63 11.98 14.70
CA GLY A 43 9.62 12.65 13.87
C GLY A 43 10.02 11.78 12.67
N LYS A 44 10.37 12.41 11.55
CA LYS A 44 10.66 11.73 10.29
C LYS A 44 11.77 10.68 10.46
N PRO A 45 11.48 9.37 10.34
CA PRO A 45 12.51 8.35 10.41
C PRO A 45 13.53 8.53 9.30
N ALA A 46 14.81 8.36 9.63
CA ALA A 46 15.87 8.31 8.62
C ALA A 46 15.54 7.21 7.58
N GLY A 47 15.52 7.59 6.32
CA GLY A 47 15.31 6.67 5.20
C GLY A 47 13.86 6.36 4.85
N ARG A 48 12.85 6.84 5.58
CA ARG A 48 11.45 6.74 5.15
C ARG A 48 11.20 7.80 4.06
N LEU A 49 10.76 7.34 2.89
CA LEU A 49 10.52 8.19 1.72
C LEU A 49 9.04 8.52 1.55
N ALA A 50 8.18 7.52 1.71
CA ALA A 50 6.75 7.70 1.60
C ALA A 50 6.02 6.70 2.49
N GLN A 51 4.83 7.08 2.91
CA GLN A 51 3.93 6.22 3.65
C GLN A 51 2.49 6.57 3.31
N HIS A 52 1.71 5.54 3.04
CA HIS A 52 0.30 5.64 2.70
C HIS A 52 -0.51 4.67 3.53
N VAL A 53 -1.65 5.15 4.00
CA VAL A 53 -2.66 4.34 4.68
C VAL A 53 -3.88 4.32 3.79
N PHE A 54 -4.35 3.12 3.46
CA PHE A 54 -5.55 2.91 2.68
C PHE A 54 -6.57 2.10 3.47
N VAL A 55 -7.85 2.42 3.34
CA VAL A 55 -8.94 1.63 3.95
C VAL A 55 -9.53 0.72 2.89
N SER A 56 -9.81 -0.54 3.23
CA SER A 56 -10.40 -1.48 2.27
C SER A 56 -11.83 -1.08 1.93
N ALA A 57 -12.20 -1.23 0.66
CA ALA A 57 -13.55 -0.88 0.19
C ALA A 57 -14.65 -1.75 0.82
N ASP A 58 -14.30 -2.97 1.24
CA ASP A 58 -15.19 -3.88 1.99
C ASP A 58 -15.29 -3.52 3.49
N GLY A 59 -14.56 -2.52 3.97
CA GLY A 59 -14.57 -2.06 5.35
C GLY A 59 -13.85 -2.97 6.36
N THR A 60 -13.30 -4.11 5.93
CA THR A 60 -12.77 -5.14 6.83
C THR A 60 -11.33 -4.92 7.32
N GLY A 61 -10.66 -3.89 6.84
CA GLY A 61 -9.30 -3.58 7.25
C GLY A 61 -8.68 -2.38 6.56
N LEU A 62 -7.35 -2.31 6.68
CA LEU A 62 -6.53 -1.30 6.04
C LEU A 62 -5.28 -1.93 5.40
N LEU A 63 -4.71 -1.21 4.45
CA LEU A 63 -3.38 -1.49 3.90
C LEU A 63 -2.45 -0.36 4.30
N PHE A 64 -1.36 -0.74 4.93
CA PHE A 64 -0.21 0.12 5.12
C PHE A 64 0.78 -0.13 3.98
N TYR A 65 1.11 0.92 3.23
CA TYR A 65 2.14 0.91 2.20
C TYR A 65 3.23 1.91 2.57
N ALA A 66 4.49 1.50 2.60
CA ALA A 66 5.59 2.42 2.88
C ALA A 66 6.82 2.15 2.01
N GLN A 67 7.52 3.21 1.67
CA GLN A 67 8.77 3.16 0.91
C GLN A 67 9.92 3.63 1.79
N TRP A 68 11.00 2.86 1.72
CA TRP A 68 12.23 3.15 2.43
C TRP A 68 13.42 3.06 1.48
N THR A 69 14.46 3.82 1.77
CA THR A 69 15.74 3.77 1.05
C THR A 69 16.40 2.40 1.13
N SER A 70 16.17 1.62 2.19
CA SER A 70 16.68 0.26 2.35
C SER A 70 15.93 -0.55 3.41
N ASP A 71 16.01 -1.88 3.31
CA ASP A 71 15.52 -2.80 4.33
C ASP A 71 16.20 -2.57 5.69
N ALA A 72 17.51 -2.29 5.68
CA ALA A 72 18.30 -2.08 6.88
C ALA A 72 17.82 -0.87 7.68
N GLN A 73 17.53 0.25 7.02
CA GLN A 73 17.01 1.46 7.67
C GLN A 73 15.62 1.24 8.26
N HIS A 74 14.72 0.59 7.51
CA HIS A 74 13.41 0.21 8.05
C HIS A 74 13.54 -0.73 9.25
N LEU A 75 14.40 -1.75 9.19
CA LEU A 75 14.61 -2.70 10.28
C LEU A 75 15.18 -2.03 11.53
N ALA A 76 16.13 -1.10 11.36
CA ALA A 76 16.67 -0.31 12.47
C ALA A 76 15.59 0.53 13.14
N TRP A 77 14.77 1.24 12.35
CA TRP A 77 13.63 1.98 12.87
C TRP A 77 12.63 1.06 13.58
N ALA A 78 12.28 -0.08 12.97
CA ALA A 78 11.27 -0.98 13.48
C ALA A 78 11.66 -1.58 14.84
N ARG A 79 12.94 -1.96 15.01
CA ARG A 79 13.46 -2.46 16.29
C ARG A 79 13.34 -1.42 17.41
N ALA A 80 13.55 -0.14 17.10
CA ALA A 80 13.60 0.91 18.10
C ALA A 80 12.22 1.53 18.40
N HIS A 81 11.32 1.62 17.42
CA HIS A 81 10.13 2.48 17.55
C HIS A 81 8.80 1.76 17.29
N ARG A 82 8.80 0.66 16.53
CA ARG A 82 7.54 0.06 16.03
C ARG A 82 6.57 -0.27 17.15
N ALA A 83 7.04 -0.87 18.24
CA ALA A 83 6.20 -1.29 19.35
C ALA A 83 5.44 -0.08 19.96
N GLY A 84 6.14 1.04 20.15
CA GLY A 84 5.52 2.29 20.60
C GLY A 84 4.50 2.81 19.59
N THR A 85 4.87 2.90 18.30
CA THR A 85 4.00 3.42 17.24
C THR A 85 2.67 2.65 17.09
N VAL A 86 2.67 1.33 17.30
CA VAL A 86 1.43 0.53 17.17
C VAL A 86 0.64 0.38 18.46
N SER A 87 1.25 0.68 19.62
CA SER A 87 0.62 0.48 20.94
C SER A 87 -0.70 1.21 21.09
N ARG A 88 -0.79 2.46 20.63
CA ARG A 88 -2.04 3.24 20.66
C ARG A 88 -3.12 2.60 19.77
N VAL A 89 -2.73 2.08 18.61
CA VAL A 89 -3.66 1.39 17.72
C VAL A 89 -4.20 0.13 18.38
N ASP A 90 -3.33 -0.66 19.03
CA ASP A 90 -3.73 -1.89 19.71
C ASP A 90 -4.68 -1.62 20.89
N ALA A 91 -4.46 -0.52 21.62
CA ALA A 91 -5.35 -0.09 22.69
C ALA A 91 -6.74 0.35 22.17
N LEU A 92 -6.78 1.07 21.05
CA LEU A 92 -8.03 1.57 20.45
C LEU A 92 -8.78 0.49 19.67
N VAL A 93 -8.07 -0.50 19.11
CA VAL A 93 -8.63 -1.54 18.25
C VAL A 93 -8.15 -2.91 18.72
N PRO A 94 -8.64 -3.39 19.88
CA PRO A 94 -8.17 -4.64 20.48
C PRO A 94 -8.47 -5.85 19.59
N GLY A 95 -7.51 -6.76 19.46
CA GLY A 95 -7.64 -7.96 18.62
C GLY A 95 -7.49 -7.70 17.12
N ILE A 96 -6.90 -6.57 16.72
CA ILE A 96 -6.49 -6.33 15.34
C ILE A 96 -5.49 -7.40 14.87
N GLU A 97 -5.76 -8.03 13.73
CA GLU A 97 -4.86 -9.02 13.16
C GLU A 97 -3.92 -8.35 12.16
N ARG A 98 -2.63 -8.73 12.20
CA ARG A 98 -1.62 -8.26 11.25
C ARG A 98 -0.90 -9.48 10.67
N PRO A 99 -1.46 -10.12 9.63
CA PRO A 99 -0.96 -11.40 9.10
C PRO A 99 0.51 -11.37 8.66
N GLY A 100 1.04 -10.18 8.35
CA GLY A 100 2.45 -10.03 8.06
C GLY A 100 2.83 -8.67 7.49
N LEU A 101 4.12 -8.55 7.20
CA LEU A 101 4.72 -7.44 6.46
C LEU A 101 5.44 -8.02 5.26
N GLU A 102 4.94 -7.72 4.07
CA GLU A 102 5.58 -8.10 2.82
C GLU A 102 6.66 -7.07 2.47
N ARG A 103 7.88 -7.55 2.25
CA ARG A 103 8.98 -6.75 1.71
C ARG A 103 9.09 -7.01 0.23
N THR A 104 9.14 -5.95 -0.55
CA THR A 104 9.22 -6.04 -2.01
C THR A 104 10.11 -4.97 -2.58
N ARG A 105 10.46 -5.13 -3.86
CA ARG A 105 11.12 -4.09 -4.66
C ARG A 105 10.24 -3.76 -5.85
N LEU A 106 10.12 -2.47 -6.16
CA LEU A 106 9.47 -2.07 -7.40
C LEU A 106 10.31 -2.59 -8.58
N HIS A 107 9.71 -3.46 -9.38
CA HIS A 107 10.35 -4.01 -10.57
C HIS A 107 10.05 -3.16 -11.80
N ARG A 108 8.78 -2.78 -11.97
CA ARG A 108 8.32 -1.98 -13.10
C ARG A 108 7.02 -1.27 -12.76
N SER A 109 6.83 -0.09 -13.32
CA SER A 109 5.53 0.59 -13.39
C SER A 109 5.08 0.67 -14.85
N VAL A 110 3.80 0.45 -15.10
CA VAL A 110 3.14 0.70 -16.39
C VAL A 110 2.12 1.80 -16.16
N VAL A 111 2.20 2.87 -16.94
CA VAL A 111 1.34 4.06 -16.80
C VAL A 111 0.55 4.23 -18.08
N HIS A 112 -0.77 4.29 -17.95
CA HIS A 112 -1.69 4.49 -19.06
C HIS A 112 -2.27 5.91 -19.03
N ASP A 113 -2.50 6.47 -17.84
CA ASP A 113 -2.95 7.85 -17.63
C ASP A 113 -2.36 8.39 -16.32
N ALA A 114 -1.49 9.40 -16.42
CA ALA A 114 -0.82 10.01 -15.27
C ALA A 114 -1.56 11.23 -14.71
N GLU A 115 -2.53 11.77 -15.46
CA GLU A 115 -3.20 13.04 -15.13
C GLU A 115 -4.53 12.80 -14.40
N ARG A 116 -5.25 11.74 -14.79
CA ARG A 116 -6.51 11.40 -14.15
C ARG A 116 -6.27 10.92 -12.72
N PRO A 117 -7.01 11.46 -11.73
CA PRO A 117 -6.85 11.03 -10.35
C PRO A 117 -7.41 9.63 -10.12
N SER A 118 -6.70 8.87 -9.27
CA SER A 118 -7.12 7.55 -8.82
C SER A 118 -8.32 7.62 -7.88
N GLY A 119 -9.34 6.81 -8.15
CA GLY A 119 -10.52 6.62 -7.30
C GLY A 119 -10.55 5.25 -6.60
N ALA A 120 -9.74 4.29 -7.05
CA ALA A 120 -9.60 3.00 -6.40
C ALA A 120 -8.17 2.45 -6.55
N LEU A 121 -7.60 1.97 -5.45
CA LEU A 121 -6.37 1.19 -5.45
C LEU A 121 -6.71 -0.29 -5.38
N VAL A 122 -6.15 -1.10 -6.27
CA VAL A 122 -6.35 -2.54 -6.31
C VAL A 122 -5.03 -3.22 -6.02
N VAL A 123 -5.00 -4.09 -5.00
CA VAL A 123 -3.80 -4.86 -4.66
C VAL A 123 -4.08 -6.34 -4.82
N GLY A 124 -3.26 -7.01 -5.62
CA GLY A 124 -3.32 -8.45 -5.86
C GLY A 124 -1.95 -9.10 -5.72
N ALA A 125 -1.92 -10.34 -5.25
CA ALA A 125 -0.69 -11.15 -5.19
C ALA A 125 -0.80 -12.32 -6.18
N MET A 126 0.28 -12.58 -6.92
CA MET A 126 0.31 -13.59 -7.98
C MET A 126 1.74 -14.09 -8.22
N ALA A 127 1.89 -15.16 -9.01
CA ALA A 127 3.19 -15.57 -9.52
C ALA A 127 3.79 -14.47 -10.41
N ALA A 128 5.11 -14.30 -10.38
CA ALA A 128 5.78 -13.20 -11.09
C ALA A 128 5.60 -13.26 -12.62
N ASP A 129 5.43 -14.44 -13.19
CA ASP A 129 5.17 -14.66 -14.62
C ASP A 129 3.71 -14.38 -15.03
N ALA A 130 2.78 -14.34 -14.08
CA ALA A 130 1.35 -14.10 -14.32
C ALA A 130 0.95 -12.61 -14.32
N VAL A 131 1.91 -11.68 -14.20
CA VAL A 131 1.61 -10.23 -14.09
C VAL A 131 1.06 -9.59 -15.36
N ALA A 132 1.27 -10.22 -16.52
CA ALA A 132 0.95 -9.63 -17.83
C ALA A 132 -0.53 -9.18 -17.94
N ASP A 133 -1.45 -10.02 -17.48
CA ASP A 133 -2.90 -9.74 -17.55
C ASP A 133 -3.30 -8.55 -16.67
N THR A 134 -2.58 -8.32 -15.58
CA THR A 134 -2.89 -7.25 -14.62
C THR A 134 -2.38 -5.87 -15.04
N VAL A 135 -1.51 -5.81 -16.04
CA VAL A 135 -0.95 -4.56 -16.57
C VAL A 135 -1.43 -4.24 -17.98
N ALA A 136 -2.19 -5.15 -18.60
CA ALA A 136 -2.80 -4.95 -19.90
C ALA A 136 -3.72 -3.70 -19.86
N PRO A 137 -3.68 -2.83 -20.89
CA PRO A 137 -4.56 -1.66 -20.94
C PRO A 137 -6.03 -2.08 -20.84
N ALA A 138 -6.77 -1.43 -19.94
CA ALA A 138 -8.21 -1.61 -19.76
C ALA A 138 -8.87 -0.26 -19.50
N PRO A 139 -10.14 -0.05 -19.91
CA PRO A 139 -10.86 1.17 -19.59
C PRO A 139 -10.86 1.46 -18.08
N GLY A 140 -10.30 2.61 -17.71
CA GLY A 140 -10.22 3.06 -16.31
C GLY A 140 -9.00 2.56 -15.54
N LEU A 141 -8.13 1.71 -16.10
CA LEU A 141 -6.82 1.42 -15.52
C LEU A 141 -5.87 2.61 -15.79
N LEU A 142 -5.37 3.23 -14.73
CA LEU A 142 -4.52 4.42 -14.80
C LEU A 142 -3.04 4.06 -14.76
N ALA A 143 -2.66 3.19 -13.81
CA ALA A 143 -1.31 2.69 -13.65
C ALA A 143 -1.30 1.32 -12.96
N ALA A 144 -0.22 0.57 -13.14
CA ALA A 144 0.04 -0.66 -12.42
C ALA A 144 1.52 -0.74 -12.01
N HIS A 145 1.77 -0.95 -10.73
CA HIS A 145 3.09 -1.06 -10.11
C HIS A 145 3.36 -2.50 -9.70
N ILE A 146 4.36 -3.10 -10.33
CA ILE A 146 4.74 -4.49 -10.10
C ILE A 146 5.84 -4.51 -9.03
N HIS A 147 5.50 -5.04 -7.87
CA HIS A 147 6.43 -5.24 -6.76
C HIS A 147 6.82 -6.71 -6.68
N LEU A 148 8.11 -7.03 -6.77
CA LEU A 148 8.60 -8.41 -6.61
C LEU A 148 9.05 -8.66 -5.18
N THR A 149 8.76 -9.85 -4.66
CA THR A 149 9.37 -10.36 -3.43
C THR A 149 10.87 -10.59 -3.63
N PRO A 150 11.68 -10.68 -2.55
CA PRO A 150 13.14 -10.77 -2.67
C PRO A 150 13.63 -12.04 -3.38
N ASP A 151 12.84 -13.12 -3.33
CA ASP A 151 13.07 -14.37 -4.04
C ASP A 151 12.67 -14.31 -5.53
N GLY A 152 12.02 -13.23 -5.98
CA GLY A 152 11.59 -13.00 -7.35
C GLY A 152 10.42 -13.87 -7.83
N GLY A 153 9.95 -14.82 -7.03
CA GLY A 153 8.92 -15.80 -7.46
C GLY A 153 7.49 -15.27 -7.38
N ARG A 154 7.24 -14.25 -6.54
CA ARG A 154 5.91 -13.67 -6.34
C ARG A 154 5.92 -12.18 -6.64
N ALA A 155 4.83 -11.74 -7.27
CA ALA A 155 4.54 -10.35 -7.51
C ALA A 155 3.36 -9.88 -6.66
N ILE A 156 3.46 -8.65 -6.18
CA ILE A 156 2.35 -7.88 -5.64
C ILE A 156 2.11 -6.74 -6.62
N VAL A 157 0.95 -6.74 -7.26
CA VAL A 157 0.56 -5.70 -8.21
C VAL A 157 -0.31 -4.71 -7.48
N VAL A 158 0.13 -3.45 -7.48
CA VAL A 158 -0.61 -2.30 -6.95
C VAL A 158 -1.08 -1.49 -8.16
N ALA A 159 -2.36 -1.60 -8.48
CA ALA A 159 -2.97 -0.93 -9.63
C ALA A 159 -3.85 0.25 -9.20
N GLU A 160 -3.71 1.36 -9.91
CA GLU A 160 -4.53 2.56 -9.74
C GLU A 160 -5.61 2.56 -10.81
N TRP A 161 -6.87 2.67 -10.36
CA TRP A 161 -8.05 2.70 -11.21
C TRP A 161 -8.81 4.01 -10.99
N ALA A 162 -9.45 4.48 -12.06
CA ALA A 162 -10.32 5.63 -12.03
C ALA A 162 -11.45 5.49 -11.00
N ASP A 163 -12.00 4.28 -10.88
CA ASP A 163 -13.05 3.93 -9.94
C ASP A 163 -13.16 2.40 -9.79
N ALA A 164 -13.92 1.97 -8.78
CA ALA A 164 -14.12 0.54 -8.51
C ALA A 164 -14.92 -0.17 -9.62
N ALA A 165 -15.86 0.52 -10.26
CA ALA A 165 -16.73 -0.05 -11.29
C ALA A 165 -15.95 -0.42 -12.55
N SER A 166 -15.01 0.43 -12.96
CA SER A 166 -14.09 0.17 -14.07
C SER A 166 -13.24 -1.07 -13.82
N HIS A 167 -12.73 -1.21 -12.59
CA HIS A 167 -12.01 -2.44 -12.21
C HIS A 167 -12.94 -3.67 -12.21
N GLU A 168 -14.16 -3.56 -11.71
CA GLU A 168 -15.13 -4.68 -11.69
C GLU A 168 -15.46 -5.19 -13.09
N ALA A 169 -15.63 -4.28 -14.06
CA ALA A 169 -15.90 -4.63 -15.44
C ALA A 169 -14.71 -5.33 -16.14
N ALA A 170 -13.49 -5.04 -15.70
CA ALA A 170 -12.26 -5.58 -16.29
C ALA A 170 -11.65 -6.76 -15.52
N ALA A 171 -12.06 -6.98 -14.26
CA ALA A 171 -11.39 -7.89 -13.35
C ALA A 171 -11.37 -9.33 -13.90
N PRO A 172 -10.18 -9.92 -14.14
CA PRO A 172 -10.09 -11.29 -14.61
C PRO A 172 -10.60 -12.26 -13.52
N PHE A 173 -11.39 -13.26 -13.94
CA PHE A 173 -11.89 -14.30 -13.05
C PHE A 173 -10.72 -15.06 -12.39
N GLY A 174 -10.85 -15.35 -11.09
CA GLY A 174 -9.91 -16.23 -10.37
C GLY A 174 -8.74 -15.54 -9.67
N HIS A 175 -8.47 -14.25 -9.91
CA HIS A 175 -7.44 -13.52 -9.18
C HIS A 175 -7.98 -12.99 -7.84
N ARG A 176 -7.26 -13.27 -6.74
CA ARG A 176 -7.56 -12.67 -5.44
C ARG A 176 -6.95 -11.28 -5.37
N PHE A 177 -7.80 -10.27 -5.34
CA PHE A 177 -7.42 -8.88 -5.12
C PHE A 177 -8.23 -8.27 -3.96
N LYS A 178 -7.75 -7.14 -3.45
CA LYS A 178 -8.51 -6.30 -2.52
C LYS A 178 -8.49 -4.86 -3.02
N ARG A 179 -9.65 -4.19 -2.95
CA ARG A 179 -9.80 -2.78 -3.33
C ARG A 179 -9.66 -1.90 -2.10
N TYR A 180 -9.05 -0.75 -2.27
CA TYR A 180 -8.83 0.22 -1.21
C TYR A 180 -9.03 1.65 -1.72
N THR A 181 -9.27 2.56 -0.78
CA THR A 181 -9.26 4.01 -1.01
C THR A 181 -8.20 4.66 -0.13
N LEU A 182 -7.54 5.71 -0.64
CA LEU A 182 -6.54 6.44 0.13
C LEU A 182 -7.22 7.10 1.33
N HIS A 183 -6.66 6.86 2.51
CA HIS A 183 -7.08 7.52 3.74
C HIS A 183 -6.10 8.64 4.13
N ALA A 184 -4.81 8.35 4.13
CA ALA A 184 -3.78 9.34 4.44
C ALA A 184 -2.46 9.06 3.71
N SER A 185 -1.71 10.12 3.44
CA SER A 185 -0.41 10.08 2.76
C SER A 185 0.57 10.98 3.52
N LEU A 186 1.76 10.44 3.78
CA LEU A 186 2.92 11.16 4.31
C LEU A 186 4.09 10.92 3.36
N VAL A 187 4.38 11.88 2.50
CA VAL A 187 5.49 11.84 1.55
C VAL A 187 6.59 12.77 2.04
N ASP A 188 7.83 12.30 1.96
CA ASP A 188 8.98 13.15 2.12
C ASP A 188 9.17 14.01 0.86
N VAL A 189 8.74 15.27 0.93
CA VAL A 189 9.07 16.26 -0.09
C VAL A 189 10.49 16.74 0.23
N GLY A 190 11.49 16.13 -0.41
CA GLY A 190 12.88 16.57 -0.31
C GLY A 190 12.97 18.08 -0.52
N HIS A 191 13.66 18.78 0.41
CA HIS A 191 14.12 20.14 0.17
C HIS A 191 15.26 20.15 -0.85
#